data_AF-A0A316AUT5-F1
#
_entry.id   AF-A0A316AUT5-F1
#
_cell.length_a   1.000
_cell.length_b   1.000
_cell.length_c   1.000
_cell.angle_alpha   90.00
_cell.angle_beta   90.00
_cell.angle_gamma   90.00
#
_symmetry.space_group_name_H-M   'P 1'
#
loop_
_entity.id
_entity.type
_entity.pdbx_description
1 polymer ?
#
loop_
_entity_poly.entity_id
_entity_poly.type
_entity_poly.pdbx_seq_one_letter_code
_entity_poly.pdbx_strand_id
1 'polypeptide(L)'
;MAESVAICENILQNASECITLSENGGLSMALSTISARIETKDKERFDKFCENVGLSTSSALNLFVKAVLRENRIPFEISLPDPFYSESNMKFLEESAAAYKAGKVVVKTMDELEAMADE
;
A
#
# COMPACT_ATOMS: atom_id res chain seq x y z
N MET A 1 -3.60 37.23 18.27
CA MET A 1 -5.05 36.95 18.06
C MET A 1 -5.40 36.54 16.62
N ALA A 2 -4.42 36.21 15.76
CA ALA A 2 -4.69 35.83 14.36
C ALA A 2 -4.74 34.30 14.12
N GLU A 3 -4.27 33.49 15.09
CA GLU A 3 -4.16 32.03 14.91
C GLU A 3 -5.44 31.24 15.26
N SER A 4 -6.42 31.82 15.96
CA SER A 4 -7.69 31.12 16.25
C SER A 4 -8.72 31.25 15.13
N VAL A 5 -8.55 32.20 14.20
CA VAL A 5 -9.47 32.43 13.07
C VAL A 5 -9.22 31.40 11.96
N ALA A 6 -7.96 31.02 11.72
CA ALA A 6 -7.58 30.02 10.72
C ALA A 6 -8.08 28.60 11.05
N ILE A 7 -8.20 28.26 12.34
CA ILE A 7 -8.74 26.96 12.76
C ILE A 7 -10.25 26.88 12.45
N CYS A 8 -10.98 28.00 12.55
CA CYS A 8 -12.41 28.03 12.21
C CYS A 8 -12.64 27.91 10.69
N GLU A 9 -11.81 28.53 9.86
CA GLU A 9 -11.88 28.37 8.39
C GLU A 9 -11.54 26.93 7.96
N ASN A 10 -10.56 26.28 8.61
CA ASN A 10 -10.18 24.91 8.24
C ASN A 10 -11.20 23.84 8.66
N ILE A 11 -11.98 24.09 9.72
CA ILE A 11 -13.12 23.23 10.09
C ILE A 11 -14.27 23.40 9.07
N LEU A 12 -14.47 24.61 8.55
CA LEU A 12 -15.47 24.88 7.52
C LEU A 12 -15.04 24.35 6.14
N GLN A 13 -13.74 24.34 5.82
CA GLN A 13 -13.24 23.72 4.59
C GLN A 13 -13.36 22.19 4.62
N ASN A 14 -13.14 21.55 5.77
CA ASN A 14 -13.37 20.10 5.95
C ASN A 14 -14.86 19.74 6.04
N ALA A 15 -15.72 20.69 6.39
CA ALA A 15 -17.16 20.57 6.23
C ALA A 15 -17.61 20.68 4.77
N SER A 16 -16.71 20.92 3.79
CA SER A 16 -17.00 20.88 2.35
C SER A 16 -17.09 19.46 1.75
N GLU A 17 -17.06 18.42 2.58
CA GLU A 17 -17.96 17.26 2.35
C GLU A 17 -19.43 17.63 2.66
N CYS A 18 -19.79 18.89 2.40
CA CYS A 18 -21.10 19.48 2.53
C CYS A 18 -21.90 18.93 1.35
N ILE A 19 -22.71 17.92 1.65
CA ILE A 19 -24.09 17.79 1.20
C ILE A 19 -24.47 18.95 0.28
N THR A 20 -24.53 18.70 -1.03
CA THR A 20 -25.12 19.65 -1.97
C THR A 20 -26.59 19.81 -1.59
N LEU A 21 -26.90 20.83 -0.79
CA LEU A 21 -28.25 21.29 -0.54
C LEU A 21 -28.72 22.01 -1.80
N SER A 22 -29.20 21.23 -2.77
CA SER A 22 -30.12 21.71 -3.79
C SER A 22 -31.41 22.15 -3.10
N GLU A 23 -31.99 23.28 -3.52
CA GLU A 23 -33.18 23.93 -2.95
C GLU A 23 -34.47 23.07 -2.98
N ASN A 24 -34.37 21.77 -3.24
CA ASN A 24 -35.42 20.78 -3.07
C ASN A 24 -34.87 19.52 -2.38
N GLY A 25 -34.77 19.56 -1.05
CA GLY A 25 -34.97 18.42 -0.12
C GLY A 25 -34.41 17.03 -0.45
N GLY A 26 -33.34 16.90 -1.23
CA GLY A 26 -32.74 15.62 -1.61
C GLY A 26 -31.22 15.69 -1.52
N LEU A 27 -30.63 14.82 -0.68
CA LEU A 27 -29.18 14.57 -0.68
C LEU A 27 -28.77 13.98 -2.04
N SER A 28 -28.29 14.80 -2.97
CA SER A 28 -27.70 14.30 -4.21
C SER A 28 -26.22 14.01 -3.99
N MET A 29 -25.86 12.74 -3.84
CA MET A 29 -24.45 12.34 -3.93
C MET A 29 -23.98 12.61 -5.36
N ALA A 30 -23.05 13.54 -5.53
CA ALA A 30 -22.42 13.79 -6.83
C ALA A 30 -21.62 12.54 -7.24
N LEU A 31 -22.03 11.89 -8.32
CA LEU A 31 -21.36 10.72 -8.87
C LEU A 31 -20.35 11.18 -9.92
N SER A 32 -19.11 10.73 -9.77
CA SER A 32 -18.03 10.95 -10.75
C SER A 32 -17.57 9.62 -11.31
N THR A 33 -17.37 9.56 -12.63
CA THR A 33 -16.97 8.32 -13.33
C THR A 33 -15.46 8.26 -13.51
N ILE A 34 -14.87 7.13 -13.14
CA ILE A 34 -13.47 6.80 -13.42
C ILE A 34 -13.43 5.75 -14.53
N SER A 35 -12.65 5.98 -15.59
CA SER A 35 -12.44 5.01 -16.68
C SER A 35 -10.97 4.58 -16.73
N ALA A 36 -10.73 3.27 -16.82
CA ALA A 36 -9.41 2.70 -16.98
C ALA A 36 -9.43 1.60 -18.06
N ARG A 37 -8.32 1.44 -18.79
CA ARG A 37 -8.14 0.37 -19.78
C ARG A 37 -7.34 -0.76 -19.13
N ILE A 38 -7.85 -1.98 -19.24
CA ILE A 38 -7.24 -3.20 -18.69
C ILE A 38 -7.34 -4.31 -19.73
N GLU A 39 -6.47 -5.33 -19.64
CA GLU A 39 -6.56 -6.50 -20.51
C GLU A 39 -7.86 -7.28 -20.21
N THR A 40 -8.50 -7.80 -21.27
CA THR A 40 -9.78 -8.52 -21.15
C THR A 40 -9.67 -9.71 -20.18
N LYS A 41 -8.56 -10.45 -20.22
CA LYS A 41 -8.34 -11.60 -19.34
C LYS A 41 -8.25 -11.21 -17.87
N ASP A 42 -7.60 -10.09 -17.57
CA ASP A 42 -7.45 -9.59 -16.21
C ASP A 42 -8.79 -9.08 -15.66
N LYS A 43 -9.59 -8.41 -16.50
CA LYS A 43 -10.97 -8.02 -16.16
C LYS A 43 -11.80 -9.24 -15.76
N GLU A 44 -11.80 -10.28 -16.58
CA GLU A 44 -12.58 -11.50 -16.32
C GLU A 44 -12.15 -12.21 -15.04
N ARG A 45 -10.84 -12.26 -14.77
CA ARG A 45 -10.30 -12.84 -13.53
C ARG A 45 -10.68 -12.02 -12.31
N PHE A 46 -10.59 -10.69 -12.41
CA PHE A 46 -10.92 -9.79 -11.33
C PHE A 46 -12.42 -9.79 -11.02
N ASP A 47 -13.29 -9.81 -12.04
CA ASP A 47 -14.74 -9.89 -11.86
C ASP A 47 -15.13 -11.19 -11.13
N LYS A 48 -14.59 -12.35 -11.55
CA LYS A 48 -14.82 -13.64 -10.88
C LYS A 48 -14.34 -13.62 -9.42
N PHE A 49 -13.19 -13.01 -9.16
CA PHE A 49 -12.70 -12.85 -7.79
C PHE A 49 -13.67 -12.02 -6.95
N CYS A 50 -14.13 -10.88 -7.46
CA CYS A 50 -15.09 -10.02 -6.78
C CYS A 50 -16.41 -10.76 -6.47
N GLU A 51 -16.95 -11.52 -7.44
CA GLU A 51 -18.16 -12.34 -7.24
C GLU A 51 -17.99 -13.37 -6.12
N ASN A 52 -16.84 -14.06 -6.08
CA ASN A 52 -16.55 -15.06 -5.05
C ASN A 52 -16.49 -14.48 -3.63
N VAL A 53 -16.03 -13.24 -3.49
CA VAL A 53 -15.97 -12.54 -2.20
C VAL A 53 -17.25 -11.75 -1.88
N GLY A 54 -18.24 -11.76 -2.77
CA GLY A 54 -19.53 -11.08 -2.58
C GLY A 54 -19.47 -9.55 -2.83
N LEU A 55 -18.54 -9.09 -3.67
CA LEU A 55 -18.38 -7.69 -4.03
C LEU A 55 -18.62 -7.47 -5.52
N SER A 56 -19.06 -6.26 -5.89
CA SER A 56 -18.99 -5.82 -7.29
C SER A 56 -17.60 -5.24 -7.58
N THR A 57 -17.18 -5.30 -8.84
CA THR A 57 -15.97 -4.65 -9.36
C THR A 57 -15.93 -3.16 -9.00
N SER A 58 -17.06 -2.46 -9.11
CA SER A 58 -17.18 -1.05 -8.73
C SER A 58 -17.02 -0.84 -7.22
N SER A 59 -17.58 -1.71 -6.39
CA SER A 59 -17.41 -1.66 -4.94
C SER A 59 -15.95 -1.87 -4.53
N ALA A 60 -15.25 -2.82 -5.18
CA ALA A 60 -13.84 -3.07 -4.93
C ALA A 60 -12.95 -1.88 -5.32
N LEU A 61 -13.21 -1.25 -6.47
CA LEU A 61 -12.51 -0.02 -6.87
C LEU A 61 -12.78 1.15 -5.91
N ASN A 62 -14.02 1.31 -5.47
CA ASN A 62 -14.36 2.34 -4.48
C ASN A 62 -13.67 2.09 -3.14
N LEU A 63 -13.57 0.82 -2.70
CA LEU A 63 -12.84 0.46 -1.49
C LEU A 63 -11.35 0.79 -1.62
N PHE A 64 -10.75 0.50 -2.78
CA PHE A 64 -9.37 0.85 -3.07
C PHE A 64 -9.15 2.37 -2.98
N VAL A 65 -9.99 3.18 -3.63
CA VAL A 65 -9.90 4.64 -3.58
C VAL A 65 -10.01 5.14 -2.13
N LYS A 66 -10.96 4.60 -1.35
CA LYS A 66 -11.12 4.99 0.06
C LYS A 66 -9.92 4.57 0.92
N ALA A 67 -9.32 3.42 0.66
CA ALA A 67 -8.11 2.98 1.35
C ALA A 67 -6.92 3.90 1.03
N VAL A 68 -6.74 4.27 -0.25
CA VAL A 68 -5.70 5.23 -0.69
C VAL A 68 -5.85 6.57 0.04
N LEU A 69 -7.07 7.12 0.07
CA LEU A 69 -7.35 8.40 0.71
C LEU A 69 -7.17 8.34 2.23
N ARG A 70 -7.54 7.22 2.87
CA ARG A 70 -7.38 7.03 4.31
C ARG A 70 -5.92 6.95 4.73
N GLU A 71 -5.07 6.30 3.93
CA GLU A 71 -3.68 6.02 4.28
C GLU A 71 -2.69 7.00 3.62
N ASN A 72 -3.15 7.88 2.72
CA ASN A 72 -2.34 8.79 1.90
C ASN A 72 -1.19 8.08 1.17
N ARG A 73 -1.41 6.82 0.78
CA ARG A 73 -0.48 5.97 0.04
C ARG A 73 -1.25 4.89 -0.70
N ILE A 74 -0.59 4.18 -1.60
CA ILE A 74 -1.20 3.02 -2.25
C ILE A 74 -1.30 1.87 -1.22
N PRO A 75 -2.49 1.28 -1.00
CA PRO A 75 -2.76 0.26 0.03
C PRO A 75 -2.26 -1.14 -0.38
N PHE A 76 -1.11 -1.19 -1.06
CA PHE A 76 -0.35 -2.39 -1.36
C PHE A 76 1.11 -1.99 -1.57
N GLU A 77 2.02 -2.93 -1.29
CA GLU A 77 3.44 -2.75 -1.54
C GLU A 77 3.68 -2.61 -3.05
N ILE A 78 4.35 -1.54 -3.48
CA ILE A 78 4.81 -1.38 -4.86
C ILE A 78 6.28 -1.75 -4.89
N SER A 79 6.56 -3.04 -4.83
CA SER A 79 7.91 -3.57 -4.97
C SER A 79 8.10 -4.13 -6.37
N LEU A 80 9.16 -3.68 -7.05
CA LEU A 80 9.81 -4.54 -8.03
C LEU A 80 10.36 -5.75 -7.27
N PRO A 81 10.34 -6.97 -7.83
CA PRO A 81 10.99 -8.11 -7.19
C PRO A 81 12.44 -7.74 -6.89
N ASP A 82 12.73 -7.53 -5.61
CA ASP A 82 14.05 -7.11 -5.15
C ASP A 82 15.04 -8.24 -5.44
N PRO A 83 16.10 -8.01 -6.25
CA PRO A 83 17.11 -9.02 -6.50
C PRO A 83 17.70 -9.61 -5.20
N PHE A 84 17.75 -8.81 -4.13
CA PHE A 84 18.23 -9.23 -2.82
C PHE A 84 17.27 -10.24 -2.14
N TYR A 85 15.95 -10.11 -2.29
CA TYR A 85 15.00 -11.08 -1.73
C TYR A 85 14.54 -12.11 -2.77
N SER A 86 15.37 -12.42 -3.76
CA SER A 86 15.13 -13.54 -4.68
C SER A 86 15.05 -14.86 -3.92
N GLU A 87 14.24 -15.82 -4.42
CA GLU A 87 14.09 -17.14 -3.79
C GLU A 87 15.43 -17.83 -3.54
N SER A 88 16.38 -17.71 -4.49
CA SER A 88 17.72 -18.26 -4.33
C SER A 88 18.50 -17.63 -3.19
N ASN A 89 18.44 -16.30 -3.05
CA ASN A 89 19.15 -15.61 -1.97
C ASN A 89 18.47 -15.88 -0.62
N MET A 90 17.13 -15.91 -0.58
CA MET A 90 16.39 -16.29 0.63
C MET A 90 16.76 -17.68 1.12
N LYS A 91 16.85 -18.67 0.22
CA LYS A 91 17.30 -20.02 0.57
C LYS A 91 18.71 -20.02 1.18
N PHE A 92 19.63 -19.24 0.61
CA PHE A 92 20.99 -19.11 1.14
C PHE A 92 21.02 -18.47 2.54
N LEU A 93 20.19 -17.46 2.78
CA LEU A 93 20.05 -16.83 4.09
C LEU A 93 19.47 -17.80 5.13
N GLU A 94 18.50 -18.62 4.76
CA GLU A 94 17.94 -19.66 5.62
C GLU A 94 18.97 -20.74 5.97
N GLU A 95 19.75 -21.20 4.99
CA GLU A 95 20.85 -22.15 5.19
C GLU A 95 21.92 -21.55 6.13
N SER A 96 22.29 -20.29 5.94
CA SER A 96 23.23 -19.57 6.80
C SER A 96 22.70 -19.41 8.22
N ALA A 97 21.42 -19.09 8.39
CA ALA A 97 20.78 -18.98 9.70
C ALA A 97 20.71 -20.35 10.41
N ALA A 98 20.47 -21.44 9.67
CA ALA A 98 20.50 -22.79 10.20
C ALA A 98 21.93 -23.20 10.62
N ALA A 99 22.94 -22.88 9.81
CA ALA A 99 24.34 -23.10 10.15
C ALA A 99 24.75 -22.33 11.42
N TYR A 100 24.31 -21.07 11.54
CA TYR A 100 24.51 -20.27 12.74
C TYR A 100 23.91 -20.94 13.98
N LYS A 101 22.64 -21.36 13.92
CA LYS A 101 21.95 -22.06 15.01
C LYS A 101 22.62 -23.41 15.35
N ALA A 102 23.17 -24.09 14.36
CA ALA A 102 23.92 -25.33 14.54
C ALA A 102 25.35 -25.11 15.07
N GLY A 103 25.76 -23.87 15.34
CA GLY A 103 27.09 -23.54 15.84
C GLY A 103 28.21 -23.66 14.80
N LYS A 104 27.87 -23.80 13.51
CA LYS A 104 28.83 -23.83 12.40
C LYS A 104 29.21 -22.40 11.99
N VAL A 105 29.78 -21.66 12.93
CA VAL A 105 30.18 -20.26 12.75
C VAL A 105 31.68 -20.12 12.94
N VAL A 106 32.29 -19.26 12.13
CA VAL A 106 33.67 -18.84 12.31
C VAL A 106 33.64 -17.54 13.09
N VAL A 107 34.19 -17.54 14.30
CA VAL A 107 34.33 -16.34 15.13
C VAL A 107 35.68 -15.72 14.82
N LYS A 108 35.68 -14.45 14.41
CA LYS A 108 36.88 -13.64 14.23
C LYS A 108 36.74 -12.34 15.00
N THR A 109 37.87 -11.77 15.39
CA THR A 109 37.91 -10.43 15.98
C THR A 109 37.78 -9.37 14.87
N MET A 110 37.47 -8.12 15.26
CA MET A 110 37.35 -7.02 14.28
C MET A 110 38.68 -6.79 13.55
N ASP A 111 39.78 -6.76 14.32
CA ASP A 111 41.14 -6.59 13.81
C ASP A 111 41.54 -7.68 12.79
N GLU A 112 41.11 -8.93 13.02
CA GLU A 112 41.34 -10.05 12.09
C GLU A 112 40.54 -9.94 10.79
N LEU A 113 39.36 -9.32 10.83
CA LEU A 113 38.52 -9.10 9.63
C LEU A 113 39.08 -7.96 8.78
N GLU A 114 39.57 -6.90 9.42
CA GLU A 114 40.23 -5.77 8.74
C GLU A 114 41.49 -6.23 8.00
N ALA A 115 42.31 -7.07 8.62
CA ALA A 115 43.51 -7.65 7.99
C ALA A 115 43.24 -8.52 6.75
N MET A 116 42.00 -9.01 6.56
CA MET A 116 41.60 -9.80 5.39
C MET A 116 41.00 -8.98 4.26
N ALA A 117 40.60 -7.72 4.52
CA ALA A 117 40.01 -6.85 3.50
C ALA A 117 41.07 -6.18 2.60
N ASP A 118 42.31 -6.13 3.06
CA ASP A 118 43.45 -5.51 2.38
C ASP A 118 44.30 -6.50 1.56
N GLU A 119 43.87 -7.76 1.43
CA GLU A 119 44.41 -8.78 0.48
C GLU A 119 43.59 -8.85 -0.82
#